data_AF-A0A356KYK0-F1
#
_entry.id   AF-A0A356KYK0-F1
#
_cell.length_a   1.000
_cell.length_b   1.000
_cell.length_c   1.000
_cell.angle_alpha   90.00
_cell.angle_beta   90.00
_cell.angle_gamma   90.00
#
_symmetry.space_group_name_H-M   'P 1'
#
loop_
_entity.id
_entity.type
_entity.pdbx_description
1 polymer ?
#
loop_
_entity_poly.entity_id
_entity_poly.type
_entity_poly.pdbx_seq_one_letter_code
_entity_poly.pdbx_strand_id
1 'polypeptide(L)' 'MSYLSAVRMGVNLGLVDSLPISIVNELFILTQPAHLQKLNGCELETPERDEVRAAFVRDRLAAMN' A
#
# COMPACT_ATOMS: atom_id res chain seq x y z
N MET A 1 6.37 -4.21 5.77
CA MET A 1 6.98 -3.56 4.59
C MET A 1 7.79 -4.49 3.68
N SER A 2 8.21 -5.68 4.14
CA SER A 2 8.99 -6.64 3.32
C SER A 2 8.35 -6.99 1.98
N TYR A 3 7.03 -7.22 1.95
CA TYR A 3 6.33 -7.64 0.73
C TYR A 3 6.20 -6.54 -0.33
N LEU A 4 5.95 -5.29 0.05
CA LEU A 4 5.92 -4.17 -0.92
C LEU A 4 7.30 -3.95 -1.56
N SER A 5 8.38 -4.17 -0.83
CA SER A 5 9.74 -4.12 -1.38
C SER A 5 9.99 -5.22 -2.40
N ALA A 6 9.51 -6.44 -2.16
CA ALA A 6 9.59 -7.55 -3.11
C ALA A 6 8.76 -7.26 -4.38
N VAL A 7 7.55 -6.71 -4.24
CA VAL A 7 6.71 -6.30 -5.38
C VAL A 7 7.40 -5.21 -6.19
N ARG A 8 7.95 -4.18 -5.54
CA ARG A 8 8.71 -3.11 -6.20
C ARG A 8 9.88 -3.65 -7.02
N MET A 9 10.61 -4.62 -6.45
CA MET A 9 11.69 -5.31 -7.15
C MET A 9 11.16 -6.07 -8.37
N GLY A 10 10.06 -6.83 -8.22
CA GLY A 10 9.41 -7.53 -9.32
C GLY A 10 9.02 -6.62 -10.47
N VAL A 11 8.44 -5.44 -10.18
CA VAL A 11 8.12 -4.42 -11.18
C VAL A 11 9.40 -3.92 -11.89
N ASN A 12 10.45 -3.57 -11.14
CA ASN A 12 11.71 -3.08 -11.72
C ASN A 12 12.44 -4.14 -12.57
N LEU A 13 12.24 -5.42 -12.28
CA LEU A 13 12.81 -6.54 -13.04
C LEU A 13 11.94 -6.97 -14.23
N GLY A 14 10.77 -6.36 -14.45
CA GLY A 14 9.83 -6.77 -15.50
C GLY A 14 9.17 -8.13 -15.23
N LEU A 15 9.05 -8.53 -13.96
CA LEU A 15 8.34 -9.74 -13.53
C LEU A 15 6.85 -9.45 -13.23
N VAL A 16 6.50 -8.18 -13.08
CA VAL A 16 5.15 -7.69 -12.78
C VAL A 16 4.87 -6.47 -13.66
N ASP A 17 4.29 -6.71 -14.85
CA ASP A 17 4.09 -5.66 -15.85
C ASP A 17 2.74 -4.94 -15.73
N SER A 18 1.78 -5.54 -15.03
CA SER A 18 0.44 -4.98 -14.83
C SER A 18 0.37 -3.89 -13.76
N LEU A 19 1.48 -3.63 -13.05
CA LEU A 19 1.52 -2.72 -11.92
C LEU A 19 2.49 -1.56 -12.15
N PRO A 20 1.99 -0.32 -12.32
CA PRO A 20 2.86 0.85 -12.43
C PRO A 20 3.68 1.05 -11.15
N ILE A 21 4.97 1.35 -11.30
CA ILE A 21 5.88 1.63 -10.17
C ILE A 21 5.41 2.80 -9.31
N SER A 22 4.67 3.76 -9.88
CA SER A 22 4.07 4.89 -9.17
C SER A 22 3.06 4.44 -8.11
N ILE A 23 2.27 3.41 -8.38
CA ILE A 23 1.31 2.84 -7.42
C ILE A 23 2.06 2.21 -6.25
N VAL A 24 3.14 1.48 -6.52
CA VAL A 24 3.96 0.87 -5.46
C VAL A 24 4.56 1.96 -4.55
N ASN A 25 5.07 3.04 -5.14
CA ASN A 25 5.61 4.19 -4.40
C ASN A 25 4.54 4.89 -3.56
N GLU A 26 3.33 5.06 -4.10
CA GLU A 26 2.19 5.62 -3.37
C GLU A 26 1.83 4.75 -2.16
N LEU A 27 1.74 3.42 -2.34
CA LEU A 27 1.47 2.48 -1.26
C LEU A 27 2.53 2.59 -0.14
N PHE A 28 3.81 2.80 -0.46
CA PHE A 28 4.86 3.01 0.55
C PHE A 28 4.64 4.25 1.42
N ILE A 29 4.02 5.30 0.88
CA ILE A 29 3.77 6.55 1.59
C ILE A 29 2.47 6.46 2.39
N LEU A 30 1.38 6.09 1.71
CA LEU A 30 0.03 6.15 2.27
C LEU A 30 -0.26 5.07 3.31
N THR A 31 0.49 3.96 3.31
CA THR A 31 0.37 2.91 4.33
C THR A 31 1.14 3.19 5.63
N GLN A 32 1.87 4.31 5.72
CA GLN A 32 2.56 4.70 6.95
C GLN A 32 1.55 5.15 8.01
N PRO A 33 1.82 4.92 9.31
CA PRO A 33 0.84 5.14 10.38
C PRO A 33 0.18 6.52 10.37
N ALA A 34 0.97 7.59 10.26
CA ALA A 34 0.44 8.96 10.28
C ALA A 34 -0.42 9.30 9.06
N HIS A 35 -0.03 8.81 7.87
CA HIS A 35 -0.82 9.00 6.65
C HIS A 35 -2.11 8.21 6.71
N LEU A 36 -2.06 6.97 7.20
CA LEU A 36 -3.22 6.10 7.31
C LEU A 36 -4.26 6.66 8.30
N GLN A 37 -3.81 7.15 9.45
CA GLN A 37 -4.68 7.84 10.41
C GLN A 37 -5.27 9.13 9.83
N LYS A 38 -4.45 9.93 9.14
CA LYS A 38 -4.94 11.15 8.46
C LYS A 38 -6.00 10.85 7.40
N LEU A 39 -5.85 9.75 6.65
CA LEU A 39 -6.84 9.32 5.65
C LEU A 39 -8.14 8.82 6.28
N ASN A 40 -8.08 8.19 7.46
CA ASN A 40 -9.27 7.70 8.17
C ASN A 40 -9.96 8.78 9.01
N GLY A 41 -9.29 9.91 9.27
CA GLY A 41 -9.85 11.01 10.06
C GLY A 41 -9.93 10.72 11.56
N CYS A 42 -9.32 9.63 12.02
CA CYS A 42 -9.25 9.25 13.43
C CYS A 42 -7.88 8.65 13.78
N GLU A 43 -7.55 8.67 15.07
CA GLU A 43 -6.48 7.82 15.58
C GLU A 43 -6.92 6.36 15.49
N LEU A 44 -5.97 5.49 15.13
CA LEU A 44 -6.19 4.07 14.96
C LEU A 44 -5.24 3.33 15.90
N GLU A 45 -5.79 2.38 16.66
CA GLU A 45 -5.02 1.48 17.48
C GLU A 45 -4.17 0.53 16.63
N THR A 46 -3.16 -0.11 17.22
CA THR A 46 -2.27 -1.03 16.49
C THR A 46 -2.99 -2.10 15.64
N PRO A 47 -3.96 -2.87 16.17
CA PRO A 47 -4.69 -3.86 15.37
C PRO A 47 -5.54 -3.24 14.26
N GLU A 48 -6.25 -2.15 14.55
CA GLU A 48 -7.07 -1.42 13.57
C GLU A 48 -6.21 -0.88 12.41
N ARG A 49 -5.00 -0.39 12.72
CA ARG A 49 -4.04 0.05 11.70
C ARG A 49 -3.65 -1.08 10.76
N ASP A 50 -3.48 -2.31 11.25
CA ASP A 50 -3.14 -3.44 10.39
C ASP A 50 -4.31 -3.79 9.46
N GLU A 51 -5.54 -3.80 9.97
CA GLU A 51 -6.75 -4.06 9.19
C GLU A 51 -7.00 -3.00 8.12
N VAL A 52 -6.98 -1.73 8.51
CA VAL A 52 -7.16 -0.58 7.62
C VAL A 52 -6.07 -0.53 6.55
N ARG A 53 -4.81 -0.82 6.91
CA ARG A 53 -3.71 -0.88 5.95
C ARG A 53 -3.93 -1.98 4.92
N ALA A 54 -4.35 -3.16 5.37
CA ALA A 54 -4.61 -4.29 4.49
C ALA A 54 -5.79 -4.00 3.54
N ALA A 55 -6.86 -3.37 4.03
CA ALA A 55 -7.97 -2.91 3.21
C ALA A 55 -7.51 -1.89 2.16
N PHE A 56 -6.82 -0.84 2.60
CA PHE A 56 -6.30 0.21 1.73
C PHE A 56 -5.43 -0.33 0.58
N VAL A 57 -4.52 -1.26 0.87
CA VAL A 57 -3.67 -1.89 -0.15
C VAL A 57 -4.51 -2.68 -1.17
N ARG A 58 -5.47 -3.48 -0.72
CA ARG A 58 -6.34 -4.27 -1.62
C ARG A 58 -7.20 -3.38 -2.50
N ASP A 59 -7.82 -2.36 -1.92
CA ASP A 59 -8.72 -1.45 -2.63
C ASP A 59 -7.95 -0.67 -3.70
N ARG A 60 -6.74 -0.18 -3.36
CA ARG A 60 -5.91 0.56 -4.30
C ARG A 60 -5.44 -0.28 -5.49
N LEU A 61 -5.12 -1.56 -5.25
CA LEU A 61 -4.74 -2.51 -6.30
C LEU A 61 -5.95 -2.93 -7.15
N ALA A 62 -7.13 -3.10 -6.54
CA ALA A 62 -8.36 -3.47 -7.26
C ALA A 62 -8.88 -2.34 -8.17
N ALA A 63 -8.68 -1.08 -7.76
CA ALA A 63 -9.06 0.11 -8.53
C ALA A 63 -8.17 0.37 -9.77
N MET A 64 -7.18 -0.49 -10.04
CA MET A 64 -6.37 -0.42 -11.25
C MET A 64 -6.98 -1.15 -12.45
N ASN A 65 -8.12 -1.81 -12.26
CA ASN A 65 -8.89 -2.46 -13.34
C ASN A 65 -9.71 -1.45 -14.14
#